data_AF-A0A6I9PHM4-F1
#
_entry.id   AF-A0A6I9PHM4-F1
#
_cell.length_a   1.000
_cell.length_b   1.000
_cell.length_c   1.000
_cell.angle_alpha   90.00
_cell.angle_beta   90.00
_cell.angle_gamma   90.00
#
_symmetry.space_group_name_H-M   'P 1'
#
loop_
_entity.id
_entity.type
_entity.pdbx_description
1 polymer ?
#
loop_
_entity_poly.entity_id
_entity_poly.type
_entity_poly.pdbx_seq_one_letter_code
_entity_poly.pdbx_strand_id
1 'polypeptide(L)'
;MDKLKRRVLEYLAVRQLKTLLKGPILCFVGPPGVGKTSVGRSIARTLGREFHRIALGGVCDQSDIRGHRRTYVGSMPGRIINGLKTVAVNNPVFLLDEVDKLGKSLQGDPAAALLEVLDPEQNHSFTDHYLNVAFDLSQVLFIATANTTATIPPALLDRMEVLQVPGYTQEEKVEIAHRHLIQNQLEQHGLTPQQLHIPQDTTQNIISR
;
A
#
# COMPACT_ATOMS: atom_id res chain seq x y z
N MET A 1 -17.55 -3.24 7.45
CA MET A 1 -16.06 -3.36 7.52
C MET A 1 -15.55 -4.65 8.17
N ASP A 2 -16.35 -5.37 8.97
CA ASP A 2 -15.85 -6.50 9.77
C ASP A 2 -15.38 -7.70 8.96
N LYS A 3 -16.02 -7.96 7.80
CA LYS A 3 -15.59 -9.02 6.87
C LYS A 3 -14.14 -8.82 6.40
N LEU A 4 -13.77 -7.59 6.08
CA LEU A 4 -12.40 -7.26 5.64
C LEU A 4 -11.39 -7.46 6.77
N LYS A 5 -11.69 -6.94 7.97
CA LYS A 5 -10.82 -7.10 9.15
C LYS A 5 -10.62 -8.57 9.49
N ARG A 6 -11.69 -9.38 9.47
CA ARG A 6 -11.62 -10.82 9.69
C ARG A 6 -10.69 -11.49 8.70
N ARG A 7 -10.80 -11.13 7.41
CA ARG A 7 -9.98 -11.76 6.37
C ARG A 7 -8.50 -11.37 6.46
N VAL A 8 -8.22 -10.12 6.82
CA VAL A 8 -6.84 -9.68 7.13
C VAL A 8 -6.28 -10.45 8.34
N LEU A 9 -7.08 -10.65 9.40
CA LEU A 9 -6.64 -11.44 10.56
C LEU A 9 -6.35 -12.90 10.19
N GLU A 10 -7.22 -13.52 9.39
CA GLU A 10 -7.02 -14.89 8.90
C GLU A 10 -5.73 -14.99 8.07
N TYR A 11 -5.48 -14.03 7.17
CA TYR A 11 -4.24 -13.95 6.40
C TYR A 11 -3.00 -13.84 7.30
N LEU A 12 -3.03 -12.94 8.29
CA LEU A 12 -1.92 -12.75 9.21
C LEU A 12 -1.69 -13.98 10.10
N ALA A 13 -2.75 -14.64 10.56
CA ALA A 13 -2.65 -15.87 11.35
C ALA A 13 -2.01 -17.01 10.54
N VAL A 14 -2.41 -17.19 9.28
CA VAL A 14 -1.81 -18.19 8.39
C VAL A 14 -0.32 -17.91 8.17
N ARG A 15 0.05 -16.64 7.98
CA ARG A 15 1.45 -16.23 7.83
C ARG A 15 2.27 -16.41 9.11
N GLN A 16 1.68 -16.20 10.28
CA GLN A 16 2.36 -16.44 11.56
C GLN A 16 2.64 -17.93 11.78
N LEU A 17 1.71 -18.81 11.40
CA LEU A 17 1.85 -20.26 11.56
C LEU A 17 2.89 -20.88 10.62
N LYS A 18 3.16 -20.25 9.47
CA LYS A 18 4.18 -20.71 8.51
C LYS A 18 5.12 -19.57 8.14
N THR A 19 6.32 -19.60 8.70
CA THR A 19 7.41 -18.63 8.47
C THR A 19 7.85 -18.50 7.00
N LEU A 20 7.58 -19.52 6.16
CA LEU A 20 8.04 -19.64 4.78
C LEU A 20 6.89 -19.83 3.78
N LEU A 21 5.71 -19.26 4.05
CA LEU A 21 4.66 -19.28 3.04
C LEU A 21 5.05 -18.41 1.84
N LYS A 22 5.10 -19.05 0.67
CA LYS A 22 4.92 -18.45 -0.65
C LYS A 22 3.48 -17.94 -0.81
N GLY A 23 3.00 -17.18 0.18
CA GLY A 23 1.62 -16.76 0.28
C GLY A 23 1.33 -15.62 -0.70
N PRO A 24 0.09 -15.51 -1.19
CA PRO A 24 -0.31 -14.41 -2.06
C PRO A 24 -0.16 -13.07 -1.33
N ILE A 25 0.00 -11.99 -2.08
CA ILE A 25 0.09 -10.63 -1.55
C ILE A 25 -1.31 -10.06 -1.37
N LEU A 26 -1.59 -9.44 -0.23
CA LEU A 26 -2.88 -8.78 -0.02
C LEU A 26 -3.06 -7.61 -1.00
N CYS A 27 -4.17 -7.60 -1.73
CA CYS A 27 -4.54 -6.50 -2.61
C CYS A 27 -5.92 -5.96 -2.23
N PHE A 28 -5.97 -4.71 -1.74
CA PHE A 28 -7.22 -4.03 -1.42
C PHE A 28 -7.78 -3.34 -2.66
N VAL A 29 -8.96 -3.76 -3.10
CA VAL A 29 -9.62 -3.20 -4.30
C VAL A 29 -10.93 -2.53 -3.90
N GLY A 30 -11.15 -1.28 -4.33
CA GLY A 30 -12.40 -0.57 -4.05
C GLY A 30 -12.39 0.86 -4.57
N PRO A 31 -13.45 1.65 -4.40
CA PRO A 31 -13.46 3.04 -4.86
C PRO A 31 -12.40 3.91 -4.16
N PRO A 32 -12.03 5.07 -4.72
CA PRO A 32 -11.14 6.01 -4.04
C PRO A 32 -11.80 6.51 -2.73
N GLY A 33 -10.97 6.81 -1.73
CA GLY A 33 -11.45 7.37 -0.46
C GLY A 33 -12.00 6.37 0.57
N VAL A 34 -12.07 5.07 0.27
CA VAL A 34 -12.54 4.02 1.23
C VAL A 34 -11.49 3.59 2.27
N GLY A 35 -10.42 4.37 2.45
CA GLY A 35 -9.44 4.11 3.50
C GLY A 35 -8.48 2.94 3.27
N LYS A 36 -8.29 2.45 2.04
CA LYS A 36 -7.35 1.34 1.70
C LYS A 36 -5.95 1.54 2.30
N THR A 37 -5.39 2.74 2.13
CA THR A 37 -4.09 3.14 2.69
C THR A 37 -4.10 3.16 4.22
N SER A 38 -5.20 3.60 4.83
CA SER A 38 -5.37 3.66 6.29
C SER A 38 -5.40 2.26 6.91
N VAL A 39 -6.02 1.30 6.23
CA VAL A 39 -6.02 -0.12 6.62
C VAL A 39 -4.58 -0.66 6.59
N GLY A 40 -3.83 -0.43 5.51
CA GLY A 40 -2.42 -0.85 5.43
C GLY A 40 -1.56 -0.29 6.56
N ARG A 41 -1.73 1.00 6.90
CA ARG A 41 -1.04 1.64 8.02
C ARG A 41 -1.44 1.03 9.37
N SER A 42 -2.73 0.71 9.54
CA SER A 42 -3.24 0.09 10.77
C SER A 42 -2.67 -1.32 10.97
N ILE A 43 -2.50 -2.08 9.88
CA ILE A 43 -1.83 -3.39 9.90
C ILE A 43 -0.38 -3.24 10.36
N ALA A 44 0.38 -2.32 9.76
CA ALA A 44 1.77 -2.05 10.14
C ALA A 44 1.90 -1.70 11.63
N ARG A 45 1.05 -0.78 12.12
CA ARG A 45 1.00 -0.40 13.54
C ARG A 45 0.68 -1.58 14.46
N THR A 46 -0.24 -2.44 14.07
CA THR A 46 -0.64 -3.62 14.86
C THR A 46 0.47 -4.66 14.92
N LEU A 47 1.24 -4.79 13.83
CA LEU A 47 2.39 -5.69 13.74
C LEU A 47 3.67 -5.12 14.36
N GLY A 48 3.66 -3.86 14.81
CA GLY A 48 4.86 -3.19 15.31
C GLY A 48 5.96 -3.02 14.25
N ARG A 49 5.56 -2.85 12.98
CA ARG A 49 6.47 -2.71 11.84
C ARG A 49 6.37 -1.31 11.25
N GLU A 50 7.49 -0.79 10.74
CA GLU A 50 7.52 0.48 10.02
C GLU A 50 6.65 0.43 8.77
N PHE A 51 6.02 1.56 8.44
CA PHE A 51 5.14 1.68 7.29
C PHE A 51 5.76 2.59 6.23
N HIS A 52 5.87 2.11 5.00
CA HIS A 52 6.28 2.92 3.87
C HIS A 52 5.29 2.78 2.72
N ARG A 53 4.91 3.91 2.10
CA ARG A 53 4.01 3.94 0.95
C ARG A 53 4.79 4.23 -0.31
N ILE A 54 4.63 3.37 -1.32
CA ILE A 54 5.19 3.52 -2.65
C ILE A 54 4.03 3.74 -3.61
N ALA A 55 3.91 4.95 -4.15
CA ALA A 55 2.94 5.22 -5.20
C ALA A 55 3.42 4.61 -6.52
N LEU A 56 2.57 3.84 -7.20
CA LEU A 56 2.85 3.24 -8.50
C LEU A 56 2.04 3.87 -9.64
N GLY A 57 1.13 4.79 -9.31
CA GLY A 57 0.38 5.56 -10.29
C GLY A 57 1.30 6.31 -11.25
N GLY A 58 1.19 6.02 -12.54
CA GLY A 58 1.99 6.66 -13.59
C GLY A 58 3.43 6.14 -13.71
N VAL A 59 3.79 5.06 -13.01
CA VAL A 59 5.07 4.39 -13.21
C VAL A 59 5.03 3.64 -14.54
N CYS A 60 6.01 3.94 -15.40
CA CYS A 60 6.09 3.40 -16.76
C CYS A 60 7.43 2.68 -17.04
N ASP A 61 8.44 2.85 -16.17
CA ASP A 61 9.77 2.28 -16.33
C ASP A 61 10.11 1.35 -15.16
N GLN A 62 10.78 0.24 -15.45
CA GLN A 62 11.35 -0.67 -14.45
C GLN A 62 12.42 0.00 -13.59
N SER A 63 13.10 1.04 -14.10
CA SER A 63 14.14 1.77 -13.36
C SER A 63 13.58 2.48 -12.13
N ASP A 64 12.29 2.84 -12.11
CA ASP A 64 11.64 3.36 -10.90
C ASP A 64 11.65 2.33 -9.76
N ILE A 65 11.56 1.04 -10.08
CA ILE A 65 11.52 -0.04 -9.08
C ILE A 65 12.92 -0.54 -8.73
N ARG A 66 13.80 -0.71 -9.73
CA ARG A 66 15.15 -1.31 -9.58
C ARG A 66 16.31 -0.33 -9.60
N GLY A 67 16.04 0.95 -9.82
CA GLY A 67 17.07 1.97 -9.96
C GLY A 67 17.81 1.92 -11.30
N HIS A 68 18.72 2.86 -11.45
CA HIS A 68 19.59 2.97 -12.61
C HIS A 68 20.97 2.38 -12.34
N ARG A 69 21.62 1.86 -13.38
CA ARG A 69 23.04 1.50 -13.29
C ARG A 69 23.86 2.72 -12.90
N ARG A 70 24.93 2.51 -12.12
CA ARG A 70 25.86 3.56 -11.62
C ARG A 70 26.75 4.21 -12.70
N THR A 71 26.29 4.25 -13.95
CA THR A 71 27.06 4.71 -15.12
C THR A 71 26.89 6.19 -15.42
N TYR A 72 25.87 6.87 -14.86
CA TYR A 72 25.55 8.27 -15.19
C TYR A 72 25.52 9.17 -13.95
N VAL A 73 25.88 10.44 -14.14
CA VAL A 73 25.69 11.48 -13.14
C VAL A 73 24.19 11.65 -12.92
N GLY A 74 23.71 11.36 -11.71
CA GLY A 74 22.28 11.35 -11.38
C GLY A 74 21.62 9.98 -11.28
N SER A 75 22.37 8.87 -11.44
CA SER A 75 21.83 7.54 -11.15
C SER A 75 21.35 7.46 -9.70
N MET A 76 20.12 6.97 -9.52
CA MET A 76 19.49 6.78 -8.22
C MET A 76 19.05 5.32 -8.04
N PRO A 77 19.06 4.80 -6.81
CA PRO A 77 18.46 3.50 -6.51
C PRO A 77 16.94 3.55 -6.69
N GLY A 78 16.34 2.37 -6.86
CA GLY A 78 14.91 2.22 -7.06
C GLY A 78 14.10 2.55 -5.81
N ARG A 79 12.78 2.70 -5.99
CA ARG A 79 11.83 3.03 -4.92
C ARG A 79 11.84 2.00 -3.78
N ILE A 80 12.13 0.72 -4.07
CA ILE A 80 12.20 -0.34 -3.05
C ILE A 80 13.38 -0.10 -2.09
N ILE A 81 14.59 0.07 -2.63
CA ILE A 81 15.80 0.31 -1.83
C ILE A 81 15.74 1.69 -1.15
N ASN A 82 15.25 2.72 -1.83
CA ASN A 82 15.03 4.02 -1.21
C ASN A 82 14.02 3.96 -0.07
N GLY A 83 12.96 3.17 -0.23
CA GLY A 83 11.98 2.92 0.83
C GLY A 83 12.64 2.30 2.06
N LEU A 84 13.45 1.25 1.87
CA LEU A 84 14.19 0.58 2.94
C LEU A 84 15.17 1.52 3.64
N LYS A 85 15.90 2.32 2.87
CA LYS A 85 16.80 3.34 3.40
C LYS A 85 16.06 4.37 4.24
N THR A 86 14.83 4.74 3.85
CA THR A 86 14.02 5.72 4.56
C THR A 86 13.49 5.19 5.88
N VAL A 87 13.01 3.93 5.91
CA VAL A 87 12.49 3.32 7.14
C VAL A 87 13.57 2.75 8.06
N ALA A 88 14.79 2.56 7.54
CA ALA A 88 15.96 2.04 8.26
C ALA A 88 15.73 0.69 8.98
N VAL A 89 14.81 -0.14 8.46
CA VAL A 89 14.52 -1.49 8.95
C VAL A 89 14.37 -2.48 7.81
N ASN A 90 14.64 -3.76 8.06
CA ASN A 90 14.59 -4.83 7.05
C ASN A 90 13.24 -5.55 6.96
N ASN A 91 12.34 -5.34 7.91
CA ASN A 91 11.02 -5.99 7.97
C ASN A 91 9.80 -5.03 7.90
N PRO A 92 9.83 -3.94 7.08
CA PRO A 92 8.73 -2.98 7.01
C PRO A 92 7.49 -3.56 6.32
N VAL A 93 6.39 -2.83 6.45
CA VAL A 93 5.19 -2.99 5.63
C VAL A 93 5.24 -1.98 4.49
N PHE A 94 5.38 -2.49 3.26
CA PHE A 94 5.35 -1.67 2.05
C PHE A 94 3.95 -1.71 1.43
N LEU A 95 3.36 -0.53 1.31
CA LEU A 95 2.11 -0.34 0.60
C LEU A 95 2.38 0.12 -0.84
N LEU A 96 2.10 -0.76 -1.79
CA LEU A 96 2.11 -0.51 -3.23
C LEU A 96 0.78 0.13 -3.64
N ASP A 97 0.76 1.45 -3.74
CA ASP A 97 -0.46 2.23 -3.96
C ASP A 97 -0.74 2.40 -5.46
N GLU A 98 -1.98 2.17 -5.87
CA GLU A 98 -2.45 2.32 -7.26
C GLU A 98 -1.77 1.38 -8.27
N VAL A 99 -1.69 0.08 -7.96
CA VAL A 99 -1.11 -0.94 -8.89
C VAL A 99 -1.90 -1.06 -10.19
N ASP A 100 -3.16 -0.64 -10.20
CA ASP A 100 -4.06 -0.61 -11.36
C ASP A 100 -3.74 0.52 -12.35
N LYS A 101 -2.86 1.45 -11.98
CA LYS A 101 -2.41 2.59 -12.80
C LYS A 101 -0.98 2.43 -13.32
N LEU A 102 -0.44 1.21 -13.30
CA LEU A 102 0.85 0.90 -13.92
C LEU A 102 0.75 1.05 -15.44
N GLY A 103 1.65 1.86 -16.00
CA GLY A 103 1.79 2.03 -17.45
C GLY A 103 2.80 1.06 -18.03
N LYS A 104 2.59 0.64 -19.27
CA LYS A 104 3.63 -0.05 -20.04
C LYS A 104 4.32 0.96 -20.95
N SER A 105 5.65 0.99 -20.93
CA SER A 105 6.44 1.77 -21.89
C SER A 105 7.25 0.85 -22.80
N LEU A 106 7.82 1.42 -23.86
CA LEU A 106 8.77 0.73 -24.73
C LEU A 106 10.10 0.40 -24.02
N GLN A 107 10.41 1.06 -22.90
CA GLN A 107 11.68 0.92 -22.17
C GLN A 107 11.66 -0.21 -21.13
N GLY A 108 10.49 -0.79 -20.83
CA GLY A 108 10.37 -1.94 -19.93
C GLY A 108 8.97 -2.11 -19.37
N ASP A 109 8.74 -3.28 -18.75
CA ASP A 109 7.50 -3.58 -18.04
C ASP A 109 7.71 -3.42 -16.52
N PRO A 110 7.19 -2.36 -15.88
CA PRO A 110 7.32 -2.20 -14.43
C PRO A 110 6.62 -3.33 -13.67
N ALA A 111 5.63 -4.00 -14.27
CA ALA A 111 5.00 -5.17 -13.66
C ALA A 111 5.98 -6.34 -13.53
N ALA A 112 6.89 -6.53 -14.50
CA ALA A 112 7.93 -7.55 -14.41
C ALA A 112 8.94 -7.24 -13.29
N ALA A 113 9.28 -5.96 -13.11
CA ALA A 113 10.11 -5.53 -11.99
C ALA A 113 9.45 -5.82 -10.64
N LEU A 114 8.15 -5.54 -10.51
CA LEU A 114 7.37 -5.86 -9.32
C LEU A 114 7.23 -7.37 -9.10
N LEU A 115 7.08 -8.18 -10.15
CA LEU A 115 7.00 -9.63 -10.02
C LEU A 115 8.25 -10.21 -9.33
N GLU A 116 9.44 -9.75 -9.69
CA GLU A 116 10.68 -10.19 -9.01
C GLU A 116 10.71 -9.79 -7.53
N VAL A 117 10.28 -8.57 -7.20
CA VAL A 117 10.19 -8.07 -5.81
C VAL A 117 9.17 -8.86 -4.99
N LEU A 118 8.07 -9.23 -5.62
CA LEU A 118 6.92 -9.88 -5.00
C LEU A 118 7.03 -11.41 -4.99
N ASP A 119 7.93 -12.00 -5.78
CA ASP A 119 8.10 -13.44 -5.87
C ASP A 119 8.87 -13.97 -4.64
N PRO A 120 8.25 -14.80 -3.77
CA PRO A 120 8.93 -15.38 -2.60
C PRO A 120 10.15 -16.23 -2.96
N GLU A 121 10.27 -16.69 -4.21
CA GLU A 121 11.43 -17.46 -4.67
C GLU A 121 12.61 -16.59 -5.09
N GLN A 122 12.39 -15.31 -5.42
CA GLN A 122 13.43 -14.42 -5.95
C GLN A 122 13.74 -13.24 -5.00
N ASN A 123 12.80 -12.88 -4.14
CA ASN A 123 12.91 -11.70 -3.29
C ASN A 123 14.08 -11.74 -2.29
N HIS A 124 14.62 -12.92 -1.97
CA HIS A 124 15.79 -13.09 -1.09
C HIS A 124 17.11 -12.60 -1.72
N SER A 125 17.15 -12.46 -3.05
CA SER A 125 18.33 -12.04 -3.81
C SER A 125 18.02 -10.89 -4.78
N PHE A 126 17.02 -10.07 -4.44
CA PHE A 126 16.63 -8.91 -5.25
C PHE A 126 17.83 -8.01 -5.51
N THR A 127 18.08 -7.69 -6.78
CA THR A 127 19.25 -6.89 -7.18
C THR A 127 18.79 -5.57 -7.77
N ASP A 128 19.03 -4.49 -7.02
CA ASP A 128 18.88 -3.13 -7.51
C ASP A 128 20.08 -2.76 -8.40
N HIS A 129 19.82 -2.16 -9.57
CA HIS A 129 20.86 -1.84 -10.55
C HIS A 129 21.87 -0.79 -10.05
N TYR A 130 21.48 0.05 -9.09
CA TYR A 130 22.35 1.06 -8.51
C TYR A 130 23.29 0.44 -7.47
N LEU A 131 22.77 -0.43 -6.61
CA LEU A 131 23.55 -1.13 -5.59
C LEU A 131 24.39 -2.27 -6.17
N ASN A 132 23.85 -2.97 -7.17
CA ASN A 132 24.44 -4.15 -7.81
C ASN A 132 24.90 -5.24 -6.82
N VAL A 133 24.19 -5.36 -5.70
CA VAL A 133 24.36 -6.40 -4.69
C VAL A 133 22.99 -6.99 -4.38
N ALA A 134 22.96 -8.29 -4.08
CA ALA A 134 21.74 -8.97 -3.68
C ALA A 134 21.26 -8.44 -2.33
N PHE A 135 19.98 -8.12 -2.25
CA PHE A 135 19.31 -7.65 -1.04
C PHE A 135 18.14 -8.57 -0.69
N ASP A 136 18.04 -8.97 0.57
CA ASP A 136 16.99 -9.86 1.04
C ASP A 136 15.72 -9.07 1.40
N LEU A 137 14.66 -9.24 0.62
CA LEU A 137 13.33 -8.66 0.83
C LEU A 137 12.33 -9.65 1.45
N SER A 138 12.76 -10.86 1.82
CA SER A 138 11.86 -11.92 2.34
C SER A 138 11.09 -11.51 3.61
N GLN A 139 11.66 -10.61 4.41
CA GLN A 139 11.06 -10.11 5.66
C GLN A 139 10.08 -8.95 5.46
N VAL A 140 10.06 -8.34 4.27
CA VAL A 140 9.16 -7.24 3.92
C VAL A 140 7.74 -7.78 3.76
N LEU A 141 6.75 -7.08 4.30
CA LEU A 141 5.34 -7.35 4.04
C LEU A 141 4.84 -6.39 2.97
N PHE A 142 4.56 -6.91 1.78
CA PHE A 142 3.94 -6.15 0.71
C PHE A 142 2.41 -6.19 0.83
N ILE A 143 1.78 -5.04 0.61
CA ILE A 143 0.33 -4.88 0.51
C ILE A 143 0.09 -4.00 -0.71
N ALA A 144 -0.84 -4.37 -1.59
CA ALA A 144 -1.22 -3.59 -2.75
C ALA A 144 -2.57 -2.90 -2.55
N THR A 145 -2.77 -1.76 -3.21
CA THR A 145 -4.09 -1.12 -3.37
C THR A 145 -4.38 -0.89 -4.84
N ALA A 146 -5.64 -1.02 -5.21
CA ALA A 146 -6.13 -0.68 -6.54
C ALA A 146 -7.55 -0.13 -6.46
N ASN A 147 -7.97 0.57 -7.51
CA ASN A 147 -9.36 0.98 -7.66
C ASN A 147 -10.18 -0.07 -8.41
N THR A 148 -9.57 -0.75 -9.38
CA THR A 148 -10.18 -1.83 -10.15
C THR A 148 -9.19 -2.98 -10.35
N THR A 149 -9.69 -4.21 -10.46
CA THR A 149 -8.86 -5.36 -10.88
C THR A 149 -8.63 -5.40 -12.39
N ALA A 150 -9.49 -4.73 -13.18
CA ALA A 150 -9.53 -4.88 -14.63
C ALA A 150 -8.25 -4.42 -15.34
N THR A 151 -7.55 -3.43 -14.78
CA THR A 151 -6.34 -2.86 -15.35
C THR A 151 -5.06 -3.37 -14.68
N ILE A 152 -5.18 -4.23 -13.66
CA ILE A 152 -4.02 -4.87 -13.04
C ILE A 152 -3.45 -5.90 -14.02
N PRO A 153 -2.12 -5.92 -14.26
CA PRO A 153 -1.49 -6.96 -15.07
C PRO A 153 -1.86 -8.37 -14.57
N PRO A 154 -2.33 -9.29 -15.44
CA PRO A 154 -2.80 -10.62 -15.01
C PRO A 154 -1.76 -11.39 -14.20
N ALA A 155 -0.48 -11.33 -14.60
CA ALA A 155 0.61 -11.99 -13.89
C ALA A 155 0.79 -11.50 -12.44
N LEU A 156 0.49 -10.22 -12.16
CA LEU A 156 0.49 -9.69 -10.80
C LEU A 156 -0.77 -10.12 -10.05
N LEU A 157 -1.93 -10.06 -10.72
CA LEU A 157 -3.22 -10.41 -10.14
C LEU A 157 -3.26 -11.87 -9.65
N ASP A 158 -2.67 -12.80 -10.41
CA ASP A 158 -2.60 -14.22 -10.06
C ASP A 158 -1.79 -14.49 -8.77
N ARG A 159 -0.93 -13.55 -8.37
CA ARG A 159 -0.12 -13.62 -7.15
C ARG A 159 -0.74 -12.84 -5.98
N MET A 160 -1.94 -12.28 -6.16
CA MET A 160 -2.62 -11.45 -5.17
C MET A 160 -3.86 -12.12 -4.58
N GLU A 161 -4.04 -11.96 -3.26
CA GLU A 161 -5.32 -12.22 -2.60
C GLU A 161 -6.13 -10.91 -2.63
N VAL A 162 -7.12 -10.86 -3.53
CA VAL A 162 -7.95 -9.68 -3.73
C VAL A 162 -9.02 -9.59 -2.65
N LEU A 163 -8.96 -8.51 -1.86
CA LEU A 163 -9.96 -8.16 -0.86
C LEU A 163 -10.72 -6.92 -1.30
N GLN A 164 -12.02 -7.11 -1.57
CA GLN A 164 -12.90 -5.99 -1.93
C GLN A 164 -13.22 -5.12 -0.71
N VAL A 165 -13.00 -3.82 -0.87
CA VAL A 165 -13.31 -2.77 0.09
C VAL A 165 -14.53 -2.01 -0.43
N PRO A 166 -15.75 -2.31 0.05
CA PRO A 166 -16.94 -1.60 -0.40
C PRO A 166 -16.90 -0.13 0.01
N GLY A 167 -17.70 0.68 -0.68
CA GLY A 167 -17.98 2.04 -0.24
C GLY A 167 -18.74 2.07 1.09
N TYR A 168 -18.75 3.23 1.73
CA TYR A 168 -19.43 3.45 3.00
C TYR A 168 -20.89 3.87 2.81
N THR A 169 -21.77 3.41 3.71
CA THR A 169 -23.14 3.96 3.83
C THR A 169 -23.10 5.41 4.33
N GLN A 170 -24.21 6.14 4.20
CA GLN A 170 -24.27 7.52 4.73
C GLN A 170 -24.04 7.55 6.24
N GLU A 171 -24.64 6.62 6.98
CA GLU A 171 -24.46 6.45 8.43
C GLU A 171 -22.98 6.17 8.78
N GLU A 172 -22.33 5.26 8.04
CA GLU A 172 -20.91 4.96 8.23
C GLU A 172 -20.04 6.20 7.94
N LYS A 173 -20.35 6.98 6.90
CA LYS A 173 -19.61 8.22 6.58
C LYS A 173 -19.72 9.25 7.70
N VAL A 174 -20.90 9.42 8.31
CA VAL A 174 -21.10 10.31 9.45
C VAL A 174 -20.25 9.87 10.64
N GLU A 175 -20.28 8.59 10.99
CA GLU A 175 -19.45 8.03 12.07
C GLU A 175 -17.95 8.22 11.80
N ILE A 176 -17.49 7.96 10.57
CA ILE A 176 -16.09 8.16 10.18
C ILE A 176 -15.72 9.65 10.26
N ALA A 177 -16.62 10.54 9.85
CA ALA A 177 -16.38 11.97 9.90
C ALA A 177 -16.15 12.44 11.35
N HIS A 178 -17.03 12.07 12.28
CA HIS A 178 -16.91 12.50 13.67
C HIS A 178 -15.76 11.83 14.42
N ARG A 179 -15.53 10.52 14.21
CA ARG A 179 -14.48 9.78 14.94
C ARG A 179 -13.07 10.08 14.44
N HIS A 180 -12.92 10.50 13.19
CA HIS A 180 -11.61 10.59 12.56
C HIS A 180 -11.41 11.90 11.78
N LEU A 181 -12.26 12.20 10.81
CA LEU A 181 -11.98 13.30 9.87
C LEU A 181 -12.05 14.67 10.54
N ILE A 182 -13.11 14.95 11.30
CA ILE A 182 -13.32 16.24 11.98
C ILE A 182 -12.22 16.47 13.00
N GLN A 183 -11.93 15.47 13.84
CA GLN A 183 -10.85 15.59 14.83
C GLN A 183 -9.50 15.87 14.17
N ASN A 184 -9.13 15.10 13.14
CA ASN A 184 -7.87 15.31 12.42
C ASN A 184 -7.81 16.71 11.77
N GLN A 185 -8.94 17.20 11.23
CA GLN A 185 -9.00 18.53 10.62
C GLN A 185 -8.89 19.65 11.66
N LEU A 186 -9.52 19.51 12.83
CA LEU A 186 -9.39 20.47 13.93
C LEU A 186 -7.94 20.56 14.39
N GLU A 187 -7.28 19.42 14.63
CA GLU A 187 -5.87 19.36 15.02
C GLU A 187 -4.95 20.02 13.98
N GLN A 188 -5.16 19.73 12.68
CA GLN A 188 -4.38 20.34 11.59
C GLN A 188 -4.53 21.86 11.50
N HIS A 189 -5.68 22.39 11.91
CA HIS A 189 -5.95 23.83 11.93
C HIS A 189 -5.71 24.48 13.30
N GLY A 190 -5.18 23.73 14.27
CA GLY A 190 -4.90 24.22 15.62
C GLY A 190 -6.16 24.60 16.42
N LEU A 191 -7.32 24.03 16.07
CA LEU A 191 -8.58 24.28 16.73
C LEU A 191 -8.88 23.22 17.78
N THR A 192 -9.50 23.62 18.89
CA THR A 192 -10.01 22.68 19.90
C THR A 192 -11.48 22.35 19.65
N PRO A 193 -11.98 21.20 20.14
CA PRO A 193 -13.39 20.84 20.08
C PRO A 193 -14.33 21.85 20.76
N GLN A 194 -13.82 22.73 21.63
CA GLN A 194 -14.59 23.80 22.26
C GLN A 194 -14.75 25.03 21.35
N GLN A 195 -13.79 25.26 20.44
CA GLN A 195 -13.81 26.40 19.52
C GLN A 195 -14.72 26.14 18.32
N LEU A 196 -14.79 24.89 17.85
CA LEU A 196 -15.61 24.51 16.72
C LEU A 196 -16.24 23.14 16.95
N HIS A 197 -17.55 23.14 17.16
CA HIS A 197 -18.35 21.93 17.22
C HIS A 197 -19.22 21.83 15.97
N ILE A 198 -19.06 20.75 15.21
CA ILE A 198 -19.89 20.45 14.04
C ILE A 198 -20.95 19.43 14.50
N PRO A 199 -22.25 19.78 14.49
CA PRO A 199 -23.32 18.85 14.84
C PRO A 199 -23.48 17.73 13.82
N GLN A 200 -23.98 16.58 14.27
CA GLN A 200 -24.18 15.40 13.41
C GLN A 200 -25.14 15.66 12.24
N ASP A 201 -26.20 16.45 12.46
CA ASP A 201 -27.15 16.85 11.42
C ASP A 201 -26.50 17.69 10.32
N THR A 202 -25.53 18.55 10.67
CA THR A 202 -24.77 19.33 9.69
C THR A 202 -23.90 18.41 8.83
N THR A 203 -23.23 17.45 9.45
CA THR A 203 -22.43 16.44 8.74
C THR A 203 -23.29 15.59 7.80
N GLN A 204 -24.48 15.16 8.25
CA GLN A 204 -25.44 14.43 7.41
C GLN A 204 -25.86 15.25 6.19
N ASN A 205 -26.18 16.53 6.38
CA ASN A 205 -26.55 17.44 5.28
C ASN A 205 -25.43 17.63 4.25
N ILE A 206 -24.15 17.59 4.68
CA ILE A 206 -23.01 17.66 3.76
C ILE A 206 -22.86 16.36 2.95
N ILE A 207 -23.16 15.21 3.55
CA ILE A 207 -23.04 13.90 2.91
C ILE A 207 -24.20 13.60 1.94
N SER A 208 -25.38 14.16 2.20
CA SER A 208 -26.58 13.97 1.39
C SER A 208 -26.73 14.96 0.23
N ARG A 209 -25.98 16.06 0.25
CA ARG A 209 -25.84 17.01 -0.87
C ARG A 209 -24.91 16.46 -1.96
#